data_AF-I7BKY9-F1
#
_entry.id   AF-I7BKY9-F1
#
_cell.length_a   1.000
_cell.length_b   1.000
_cell.length_c   1.000
_cell.angle_alpha   90.00
_cell.angle_beta   90.00
_cell.angle_gamma   90.00
#
_symmetry.space_group_name_H-M   'P 1'
#
loop_
_entity.id
_entity.type
_entity.pdbx_description
1 polymer ?
#
loop_
_entity_poly.entity_id
_entity_poly.type
_entity_poly.pdbx_seq_one_letter_code
_entity_poly.pdbx_strand_id
1 'polypeptide(L)'
;MTAVLAFLVQVCALLALALAVRVVVDAWLDIPYAVLLVLVGVVISVLRIDVGIRLSTDIIMGLVLPPILFEGVVELDRTALRENLAVPLTLVVLGIPLAVVLLGPLIDLAFGLSIGVSLLLAAILVPTDPVAVLSVFEELDAPERLKIVIDSESLFNDGVAIVIVNVILALLAAGPEPMSGLEIAEFVLTDLLVVGLGGFLLGCGLGYGATRFVHRLPERMVILLVTVLVAYGSYVLAESVGVSGILATVGAGVFVDLDADDGIGRDALEFVRDIWAGGAFLLSTVVYVLIGAQVPIDTLTVYLPAALLVAAFVLLVRAVIVYVLVGAVNGIISRPLPRSYQHVLVSGGLHTVVPIALALGLPPWIPHREFVQAVVFCVAIIGALVQGTLLPSLLRAIGLGDRATGVAGPSSRRDGDGP
;
A
#
# COMPACT_ATOMS: atom_id res chain seq x y z
N MET A 1 30.75 18.90 -11.68
CA MET A 1 29.78 17.81 -11.90
C MET A 1 28.48 18.44 -12.35
N THR A 2 27.86 18.01 -13.45
CA THR A 2 26.55 18.53 -13.87
C THR A 2 25.47 18.10 -12.87
N ALA A 3 24.36 18.83 -12.76
CA ALA A 3 23.24 18.46 -11.87
C ALA A 3 22.70 17.05 -12.18
N VAL A 4 22.68 16.68 -13.48
CA VAL A 4 22.30 15.33 -13.93
C VAL A 4 23.28 14.28 -13.42
N LEU A 5 24.60 14.52 -13.52
CA LEU A 5 25.60 13.57 -13.03
C LEU A 5 25.54 13.41 -11.51
N ALA A 6 25.26 14.49 -10.78
CA ALA A 6 25.04 14.43 -9.32
C ALA A 6 23.85 13.55 -8.95
N PHE A 7 22.71 13.76 -9.62
CA PHE A 7 21.51 12.95 -9.43
C PHE A 7 21.75 11.47 -9.77
N LEU A 8 22.41 11.18 -10.89
CA LEU A 8 22.75 9.80 -11.26
C LEU A 8 23.66 9.13 -10.22
N VAL A 9 24.66 9.84 -9.71
CA VAL A 9 25.52 9.31 -8.64
C VAL A 9 24.71 8.99 -7.38
N GLN A 10 23.76 9.84 -6.99
CA GLN A 10 22.90 9.61 -5.84
C GLN A 10 21.99 8.38 -6.03
N VAL A 11 21.36 8.25 -7.20
CA VAL A 11 20.52 7.09 -7.53
C VAL A 11 21.36 5.81 -7.54
N CYS A 12 22.54 5.82 -8.18
CA CYS A 12 23.44 4.67 -8.19
C CYS A 12 23.93 4.30 -6.79
N ALA A 13 24.21 5.28 -5.93
CA ALA A 13 24.61 5.05 -4.55
C ALA A 13 23.48 4.39 -3.74
N LEU A 14 22.23 4.84 -3.92
CA LEU A 14 21.06 4.22 -3.28
C LEU A 14 20.84 2.78 -3.74
N LEU A 15 20.98 2.52 -5.03
CA LEU A 15 20.85 1.15 -5.58
C LEU A 15 21.99 0.25 -5.11
N ALA A 16 23.22 0.75 -5.06
CA ALA A 16 24.37 0.01 -4.52
C ALA A 16 24.19 -0.32 -3.04
N LEU A 17 23.66 0.62 -2.26
CA LEU A 17 23.32 0.40 -0.86
C LEU A 17 22.23 -0.66 -0.72
N ALA A 18 21.15 -0.56 -1.48
CA ALA A 18 20.07 -1.53 -1.47
C ALA A 18 20.54 -2.94 -1.86
N LEU A 19 21.45 -3.05 -2.85
CA LEU A 19 22.09 -4.30 -3.22
C LEU A 19 22.89 -4.87 -2.04
N ALA A 20 23.69 -4.06 -1.36
CA ALA A 20 24.44 -4.48 -0.18
C ALA A 20 23.51 -4.97 0.93
N VAL A 21 22.39 -4.28 1.15
CA VAL A 21 21.35 -4.70 2.10
C VAL A 21 20.77 -6.06 1.72
N ARG A 22 20.39 -6.26 0.45
CA ARG A 22 19.83 -7.52 -0.03
C ARG A 22 20.79 -8.70 0.16
N VAL A 23 22.08 -8.51 -0.14
CA VAL A 23 23.11 -9.54 0.09
C VAL A 23 23.24 -9.90 1.58
N VAL A 24 23.04 -8.94 2.50
CA VAL A 24 23.07 -9.21 3.94
C VAL A 24 21.83 -9.96 4.41
N VAL A 25 20.64 -9.61 3.90
CA VAL A 25 19.38 -10.32 4.22
C VAL A 25 19.50 -11.79 3.86
N ASP A 26 19.85 -12.08 2.60
CA ASP A 26 19.93 -13.44 2.06
C ASP A 26 20.94 -14.32 2.80
N ALA A 27 21.91 -13.72 3.48
CA ALA A 27 23.00 -14.45 4.12
C ALA A 27 22.92 -14.54 5.66
N TRP A 28 22.17 -13.66 6.36
CA TRP A 28 22.30 -13.55 7.82
C TRP A 28 21.02 -13.27 8.64
N LEU A 29 19.90 -12.83 8.06
CA LEU A 29 18.77 -12.31 8.85
C LEU A 29 17.40 -12.77 8.34
N ASP A 30 16.59 -13.39 9.22
CA ASP A 30 15.16 -13.67 9.02
C ASP A 30 14.29 -12.38 9.21
N ILE A 31 14.69 -11.26 8.61
CA ILE A 31 13.99 -9.96 8.73
C ILE A 31 13.50 -9.51 7.34
N PRO A 32 12.26 -9.01 7.19
CA PRO A 32 11.76 -8.58 5.89
C PRO A 32 12.63 -7.48 5.28
N TYR A 33 12.94 -7.62 3.99
CA TYR A 33 13.85 -6.73 3.25
C TYR A 33 13.48 -5.24 3.37
N ALA A 34 12.20 -4.89 3.23
CA ALA A 34 11.71 -3.51 3.34
C ALA A 34 12.00 -2.89 4.73
N VAL A 35 11.89 -3.68 5.80
CA VAL A 35 12.18 -3.24 7.17
C VAL A 35 13.65 -2.88 7.32
N LEU A 36 14.54 -3.68 6.74
CA LEU A 36 15.98 -3.41 6.79
C LEU A 36 16.37 -2.18 5.97
N LEU A 37 15.72 -1.94 4.81
CA LEU A 37 15.94 -0.72 4.03
C LEU A 37 15.55 0.53 4.82
N VAL A 38 14.40 0.53 5.50
CA VAL A 38 13.97 1.64 6.36
C VAL A 38 14.97 1.83 7.50
N LEU A 39 15.44 0.76 8.16
CA LEU A 39 16.45 0.85 9.22
C LEU A 39 17.76 1.47 8.73
N VAL A 40 18.24 1.06 7.56
CA VAL A 40 19.44 1.63 6.94
C VAL A 40 19.24 3.11 6.64
N GLY A 41 18.06 3.49 6.12
CA GLY A 41 17.69 4.89 5.98
C GLY A 41 17.73 5.64 7.31
N VAL A 42 17.16 5.08 8.38
CA VAL A 42 17.19 5.71 9.72
C VAL A 42 18.63 5.91 10.19
N VAL A 43 19.53 4.94 9.98
CA VAL A 43 20.95 5.08 10.29
C VAL A 43 21.59 6.22 9.49
N ILE A 44 21.28 6.35 8.20
CA ILE A 44 21.74 7.47 7.36
C ILE A 44 21.28 8.81 7.95
N SER A 45 20.02 8.89 8.37
CA SER A 45 19.48 10.09 9.03
C SER A 45 20.19 10.38 10.35
N VAL A 46 20.46 9.37 11.20
CA VAL A 46 21.17 9.51 12.49
C VAL A 46 22.57 10.05 12.26
N LEU A 47 23.25 9.54 11.25
CA LEU A 47 24.59 9.98 10.85
C LEU A 47 24.59 11.33 10.13
N ARG A 48 23.41 11.92 9.89
CA ARG A 48 23.22 13.20 9.19
C ARG A 48 23.87 13.22 7.81
N ILE A 49 23.85 12.08 7.12
CA ILE A 49 24.36 11.94 5.76
C ILE A 49 23.30 12.48 4.80
N ASP A 50 23.65 13.51 4.03
CA ASP A 50 22.76 14.05 3.01
C ASP A 50 22.72 13.12 1.79
N VAL A 51 21.56 12.52 1.55
CA VAL A 51 21.31 11.67 0.37
C VAL A 51 21.13 12.52 -0.89
N GLY A 52 20.82 13.81 -0.74
CA GLY A 52 20.65 14.78 -1.82
C GLY A 52 19.41 14.58 -2.70
N ILE A 53 18.67 13.49 -2.51
CA ILE A 53 17.33 13.26 -3.06
C ILE A 53 16.32 13.47 -1.94
N ARG A 54 15.40 14.42 -2.11
CA ARG A 54 14.30 14.66 -1.18
C ARG A 54 13.03 14.03 -1.69
N LEU A 55 12.32 13.32 -0.82
CA LEU A 55 11.00 12.80 -1.10
C LEU A 55 10.04 13.99 -1.11
N SER A 56 9.26 14.09 -2.18
CA SER A 56 8.11 14.98 -2.24
C SER A 56 6.88 14.15 -2.56
N THR A 57 5.71 14.70 -2.23
CA THR A 57 4.43 14.08 -2.57
C THR A 57 4.29 13.92 -4.08
N ASP A 58 4.74 14.88 -4.88
CA ASP A 58 4.67 14.78 -6.35
C ASP A 58 5.48 13.60 -6.88
N ILE A 59 6.67 13.35 -6.32
CA ILE A 59 7.49 12.19 -6.68
C ILE A 59 6.77 10.91 -6.27
N ILE A 60 6.26 10.82 -5.03
CA ILE A 60 5.62 9.57 -4.59
C ILE A 60 4.33 9.32 -5.37
N MET A 61 3.43 10.29 -5.42
CA MET A 61 2.11 10.16 -6.03
C MET A 61 2.16 10.04 -7.55
N GLY A 62 3.05 10.79 -8.22
CA GLY A 62 3.09 10.85 -9.68
C GLY A 62 4.10 9.92 -10.34
N LEU A 63 5.19 9.56 -9.65
CA LEU A 63 6.25 8.72 -10.21
C LEU A 63 6.28 7.31 -9.62
N VAL A 64 6.10 7.17 -8.31
CA VAL A 64 6.32 5.90 -7.58
C VAL A 64 5.04 5.07 -7.44
N LEU A 65 3.92 5.66 -7.00
CA LEU A 65 2.70 4.92 -6.76
C LEU A 65 2.06 4.34 -8.03
N PRO A 66 1.98 5.06 -9.18
CA PRO A 66 1.34 4.49 -10.36
C PRO A 66 1.93 3.14 -10.78
N PRO A 67 3.26 2.96 -10.88
CA PRO A 67 3.82 1.67 -11.24
C PRO A 67 3.67 0.59 -10.16
N ILE A 68 3.78 0.92 -8.87
CA ILE A 68 3.60 -0.05 -7.78
C ILE A 68 2.16 -0.55 -7.75
N LEU A 69 1.19 0.37 -7.81
CA LEU A 69 -0.22 0.00 -7.76
C LEU A 69 -0.64 -0.75 -9.01
N PHE A 70 -0.20 -0.31 -10.19
CA PHE A 70 -0.53 -0.97 -11.45
C PHE A 70 0.02 -2.40 -11.49
N GLU A 71 1.26 -2.60 -11.04
CA GLU A 71 1.86 -3.94 -10.93
C GLU A 71 1.06 -4.86 -10.02
N GLY A 72 0.76 -4.43 -8.79
CA GLY A 72 -0.04 -5.23 -7.85
C GLY A 72 -1.42 -5.61 -8.42
N VAL A 73 -2.07 -4.72 -9.18
CA VAL A 73 -3.37 -5.06 -9.78
C VAL A 73 -3.24 -6.09 -10.91
N VAL A 74 -2.21 -5.97 -11.74
CA VAL A 74 -2.04 -6.82 -12.94
C VAL A 74 -1.57 -8.23 -12.56
N GLU A 75 -0.93 -8.39 -11.41
CA GLU A 75 -0.51 -9.68 -10.88
C GLU A 75 -1.67 -10.48 -10.25
N LEU A 76 -2.69 -9.79 -9.70
CA LEU A 76 -3.85 -10.43 -9.10
C LEU A 76 -4.61 -11.34 -10.08
N ASP A 77 -4.83 -12.59 -9.67
CA ASP A 77 -5.74 -13.50 -10.37
C ASP A 77 -7.18 -12.93 -10.30
N ARG A 78 -7.72 -12.55 -11.45
CA ARG A 78 -9.03 -11.91 -11.58
C ARG A 78 -10.18 -12.80 -11.12
N THR A 79 -10.09 -14.10 -11.35
CA THR A 79 -11.13 -15.05 -10.95
C THR A 79 -11.11 -15.20 -9.44
N ALA A 80 -9.94 -15.41 -8.87
CA ALA A 80 -9.77 -15.54 -7.44
C ALA A 80 -10.07 -14.23 -6.68
N LEU A 81 -9.75 -13.07 -7.28
CA LEU A 81 -10.15 -11.75 -6.82
C LEU A 81 -11.68 -11.67 -6.74
N ARG A 82 -12.40 -11.92 -7.84
CA ARG A 82 -13.87 -11.87 -7.89
C ARG A 82 -14.54 -12.76 -6.84
N GLU A 83 -13.98 -13.94 -6.58
CA GLU A 83 -14.49 -14.85 -5.55
C GLU A 83 -14.27 -14.35 -4.11
N ASN A 84 -13.33 -13.43 -3.88
CA ASN A 84 -12.92 -12.98 -2.55
C ASN A 84 -13.12 -11.47 -2.28
N LEU A 85 -13.59 -10.69 -3.27
CA LEU A 85 -13.74 -9.23 -3.20
C LEU A 85 -14.67 -8.72 -2.10
N ALA A 86 -15.64 -9.53 -1.64
CA ALA A 86 -16.67 -9.07 -0.71
C ALA A 86 -16.07 -8.49 0.58
N VAL A 87 -15.02 -9.11 1.13
CA VAL A 87 -14.41 -8.66 2.38
C VAL A 87 -13.49 -7.45 2.18
N PRO A 88 -12.49 -7.47 1.26
CA PRO A 88 -11.69 -6.30 0.95
C PRO A 88 -12.54 -5.06 0.65
N LEU A 89 -13.55 -5.20 -0.21
CA LEU A 89 -14.41 -4.07 -0.58
C LEU A 89 -15.20 -3.54 0.61
N THR A 90 -15.68 -4.41 1.51
CA THR A 90 -16.37 -3.98 2.74
C THR A 90 -15.42 -3.22 3.67
N LEU A 91 -14.20 -3.71 3.85
CA LEU A 91 -13.18 -3.05 4.68
C LEU A 91 -12.78 -1.69 4.10
N VAL A 92 -12.70 -1.58 2.80
CA VAL A 92 -12.32 -0.32 2.14
C VAL A 92 -13.48 0.69 2.15
N VAL A 93 -14.66 0.28 1.70
CA VAL A 93 -15.80 1.19 1.52
C VAL A 93 -16.45 1.58 2.86
N LEU A 94 -16.54 0.65 3.81
CA LEU A 94 -17.15 0.92 5.12
C LEU A 94 -16.11 1.00 6.24
N GLY A 95 -15.10 0.15 6.21
CA GLY A 95 -14.10 0.07 7.27
C GLY A 95 -13.23 1.32 7.35
N ILE A 96 -12.74 1.87 6.23
CA ILE A 96 -11.89 3.08 6.26
C ILE A 96 -12.66 4.29 6.81
N PRO A 97 -13.84 4.69 6.28
CA PRO A 97 -14.57 5.83 6.83
C PRO A 97 -14.90 5.65 8.32
N LEU A 98 -15.32 4.44 8.71
CA LEU A 98 -15.62 4.15 10.11
C LEU A 98 -14.36 4.21 10.99
N ALA A 99 -13.22 3.70 10.49
CA ALA A 99 -11.94 3.79 11.19
C ALA A 99 -11.52 5.25 11.41
N VAL A 100 -11.67 6.10 10.39
CA VAL A 100 -11.37 7.54 10.49
C VAL A 100 -12.25 8.21 11.54
N VAL A 101 -13.56 7.97 11.50
CA VAL A 101 -14.53 8.55 12.46
C VAL A 101 -14.35 8.02 13.88
N LEU A 102 -13.84 6.80 14.07
CA LEU A 102 -13.52 6.26 15.39
C LEU A 102 -12.17 6.75 15.92
N LEU A 103 -11.15 6.79 15.06
CA LEU A 103 -9.79 7.15 15.45
C LEU A 103 -9.62 8.66 15.66
N GLY A 104 -10.29 9.51 14.86
CA GLY A 104 -10.21 10.96 14.98
C GLY A 104 -10.55 11.47 16.38
N PRO A 105 -11.71 11.13 16.98
CA PRO A 105 -12.06 11.52 18.34
C PRO A 105 -11.10 10.99 19.41
N LEU A 106 -10.52 9.80 19.23
CA LEU A 106 -9.51 9.26 20.15
C LEU A 106 -8.24 10.12 20.14
N ILE A 107 -7.81 10.56 18.95
CA ILE A 107 -6.66 11.44 18.76
C ILE A 107 -6.95 12.85 19.32
N ASP A 108 -8.12 13.41 19.02
CA ASP A 108 -8.57 14.70 19.56
C ASP A 108 -8.52 14.68 21.09
N LEU A 109 -9.16 13.70 21.72
CA LEU A 109 -9.19 13.58 23.17
C LEU A 109 -7.80 13.43 23.79
N ALA A 110 -6.89 12.70 23.13
CA ALA A 110 -5.55 12.44 23.66
C ALA A 110 -4.60 13.64 23.55
N PHE A 111 -4.76 14.48 22.51
CA PHE A 111 -3.79 15.52 22.17
C PHE A 111 -4.36 16.93 22.11
N GLY A 112 -5.68 17.10 22.29
CA GLY A 112 -6.36 18.41 22.22
C GLY A 112 -6.32 19.06 20.84
N LEU A 113 -6.22 18.25 19.78
CA LEU A 113 -6.20 18.72 18.40
C LEU A 113 -7.62 19.02 17.90
N SER A 114 -7.80 19.95 16.97
CA SER A 114 -9.13 20.13 16.36
C SER A 114 -9.58 18.84 15.69
N ILE A 115 -10.88 18.54 15.79
CA ILE A 115 -11.45 17.30 15.24
C ILE A 115 -11.09 17.10 13.76
N GLY A 116 -11.04 18.16 12.95
CA GLY A 116 -10.64 18.07 11.55
C GLY A 116 -9.19 17.65 11.35
N VAL A 117 -8.25 18.13 12.16
CA VAL A 117 -6.84 17.70 12.12
C VAL A 117 -6.70 16.26 12.64
N SER A 118 -7.49 15.87 13.64
CA SER A 118 -7.49 14.50 14.16
C SER A 118 -8.06 13.50 13.15
N LEU A 119 -9.14 13.86 12.45
CA LEU A 119 -9.70 13.07 11.35
C LEU A 119 -8.71 12.99 10.18
N LEU A 120 -8.00 14.08 9.87
CA LEU A 120 -6.96 14.09 8.85
C LEU A 120 -5.82 13.12 9.20
N LEU A 121 -5.29 13.20 10.43
CA LEU A 121 -4.25 12.28 10.91
C LEU A 121 -4.76 10.83 10.89
N ALA A 122 -6.00 10.59 11.29
CA ALA A 122 -6.62 9.27 11.19
C ALA A 122 -6.70 8.78 9.73
N ALA A 123 -7.17 9.59 8.79
CA ALA A 123 -7.28 9.23 7.38
C ALA A 123 -5.92 8.93 6.72
N ILE A 124 -4.85 9.59 7.17
CA ILE A 124 -3.48 9.29 6.73
C ILE A 124 -2.97 7.97 7.31
N LEU A 125 -3.41 7.59 8.52
CA LEU A 125 -2.91 6.45 9.28
C LEU A 125 -3.79 5.19 9.28
N VAL A 126 -4.97 5.22 8.69
CA VAL A 126 -5.77 4.01 8.46
C VAL A 126 -5.24 3.13 7.32
N PRO A 127 -4.65 3.68 6.23
CA PRO A 127 -4.23 2.90 5.08
C PRO A 127 -3.02 2.05 5.34
N THR A 128 -3.01 0.84 4.80
CA THR A 128 -1.88 -0.08 4.98
C THR A 128 -1.35 -0.65 3.71
N ASP A 129 -0.05 -0.90 3.73
CA ASP A 129 0.85 -1.38 2.70
C ASP A 129 1.06 -2.89 2.87
N PRO A 130 0.89 -3.71 1.80
CA PRO A 130 0.97 -5.15 1.90
C PRO A 130 2.38 -5.65 1.61
N VAL A 131 3.31 -4.82 1.12
CA VAL A 131 4.58 -5.25 0.50
C VAL A 131 5.44 -6.06 1.47
N ALA A 132 5.61 -5.57 2.70
CA ALA A 132 6.39 -6.30 3.71
C ALA A 132 5.63 -7.51 4.29
N VAL A 133 4.34 -7.63 4.05
CA VAL A 133 3.50 -8.77 4.45
C VAL A 133 3.52 -9.86 3.38
N LEU A 134 3.42 -9.48 2.10
CA LEU A 134 3.44 -10.39 0.96
C LEU A 134 4.78 -11.10 0.81
N SER A 135 5.90 -10.38 0.99
CA SER A 135 7.23 -11.01 1.04
C SER A 135 7.34 -12.09 2.12
N VAL A 136 6.79 -11.85 3.31
CA VAL A 136 6.74 -12.86 4.39
C VAL A 136 5.81 -14.02 4.04
N PHE A 137 4.72 -13.76 3.32
CA PHE A 137 3.79 -14.81 2.88
C PHE A 137 4.38 -15.73 1.82
N GLU A 138 5.23 -15.21 0.93
CA GLU A 138 5.99 -16.00 -0.04
C GLU A 138 6.99 -16.92 0.67
N GLU A 139 7.72 -16.40 1.65
CA GLU A 139 8.69 -17.17 2.43
C GLU A 139 8.06 -18.30 3.27
N LEU A 140 6.83 -18.08 3.76
CA LEU A 140 6.12 -19.00 4.66
C LEU A 140 5.01 -19.79 3.97
N ASP A 141 4.90 -19.73 2.65
CA ASP A 141 3.87 -20.40 1.84
C ASP A 141 2.45 -20.18 2.39
N ALA A 142 2.12 -18.93 2.70
CA ALA A 142 0.82 -18.59 3.26
C ALA A 142 -0.31 -18.90 2.25
N PRO A 143 -1.54 -19.19 2.70
CA PRO A 143 -2.62 -19.55 1.80
C PRO A 143 -2.92 -18.47 0.75
N GLU A 144 -3.06 -18.88 -0.51
CA GLU A 144 -3.29 -17.98 -1.65
C GLU A 144 -4.50 -17.04 -1.44
N ARG A 145 -5.57 -17.59 -0.85
CA ARG A 145 -6.76 -16.82 -0.51
C ARG A 145 -6.49 -15.67 0.46
N LEU A 146 -5.58 -15.85 1.41
CA LEU A 146 -5.18 -14.80 2.36
C LEU A 146 -4.35 -13.72 1.66
N LYS A 147 -3.43 -14.12 0.77
CA LYS A 147 -2.63 -13.19 -0.04
C LYS A 147 -3.54 -12.28 -0.85
N ILE A 148 -4.48 -12.85 -1.61
CA ILE A 148 -5.44 -12.10 -2.43
C ILE A 148 -6.25 -11.12 -1.58
N VAL A 149 -6.78 -11.55 -0.42
CA VAL A 149 -7.62 -10.67 0.42
C VAL A 149 -6.82 -9.48 0.97
N ILE A 150 -5.58 -9.69 1.40
CA ILE A 150 -4.72 -8.63 1.94
C ILE A 150 -4.24 -7.69 0.85
N ASP A 151 -3.79 -8.25 -0.27
CA ASP A 151 -3.29 -7.47 -1.39
C ASP A 151 -4.40 -6.59 -2.00
N SER A 152 -5.59 -7.17 -2.20
CA SER A 152 -6.75 -6.43 -2.68
C SER A 152 -7.20 -5.33 -1.69
N GLU A 153 -7.24 -5.63 -0.38
CA GLU A 153 -7.63 -4.64 0.63
C GLU A 153 -6.70 -3.44 0.59
N SER A 154 -5.40 -3.69 0.63
CA SER A 154 -4.38 -2.66 0.61
C SER A 154 -4.40 -1.82 -0.67
N LEU A 155 -4.49 -2.47 -1.84
CA LEU A 155 -4.53 -1.81 -3.14
C LEU A 155 -5.68 -0.80 -3.26
N PHE A 156 -6.89 -1.18 -2.84
CA PHE A 156 -8.04 -0.29 -2.87
C PHE A 156 -8.02 0.74 -1.74
N ASN A 157 -7.46 0.39 -0.59
CA ASN A 157 -7.34 1.25 0.58
C ASN A 157 -6.52 2.49 0.27
N ASP A 158 -5.35 2.35 -0.35
CA ASP A 158 -4.48 3.47 -0.74
C ASP A 158 -5.23 4.51 -1.57
N GLY A 159 -6.01 4.07 -2.58
CA GLY A 159 -6.79 4.98 -3.41
C GLY A 159 -7.93 5.68 -2.66
N VAL A 160 -8.68 4.95 -1.83
CA VAL A 160 -9.80 5.52 -1.05
C VAL A 160 -9.32 6.48 0.01
N ALA A 161 -8.20 6.19 0.66
CA ALA A 161 -7.60 7.03 1.68
C ALA A 161 -7.22 8.41 1.18
N ILE A 162 -6.62 8.47 0.00
CA ILE A 162 -6.21 9.73 -0.64
C ILE A 162 -7.42 10.60 -0.92
N VAL A 163 -8.53 9.99 -1.38
CA VAL A 163 -9.80 10.70 -1.57
C VAL A 163 -10.32 11.24 -0.23
N ILE A 164 -10.35 10.43 0.83
CA ILE A 164 -10.81 10.86 2.15
C ILE A 164 -9.92 11.99 2.71
N VAL A 165 -8.60 11.92 2.53
CA VAL A 165 -7.68 12.99 2.94
C VAL A 165 -7.97 14.28 2.17
N ASN A 166 -8.15 14.22 0.86
CA ASN A 166 -8.48 15.39 0.04
C ASN A 166 -9.82 16.02 0.46
N VAL A 167 -10.83 15.21 0.76
CA VAL A 167 -12.12 15.66 1.30
C VAL A 167 -11.91 16.42 2.62
N ILE A 168 -11.15 15.84 3.55
CA ILE A 168 -10.90 16.46 4.86
C ILE A 168 -10.10 17.76 4.70
N LEU A 169 -9.11 17.80 3.80
CA LEU A 169 -8.35 19.00 3.50
C LEU A 169 -9.23 20.10 2.89
N ALA A 170 -10.14 19.75 1.98
CA ALA A 170 -11.07 20.71 1.40
C ALA A 170 -12.02 21.29 2.46
N LEU A 171 -12.53 20.45 3.37
CA LEU A 171 -13.34 20.90 4.51
C LEU A 171 -12.54 21.82 5.45
N LEU A 172 -11.28 21.49 5.75
CA LEU A 172 -10.41 22.33 6.57
C LEU A 172 -10.10 23.68 5.89
N ALA A 173 -9.97 23.70 4.57
CA ALA A 173 -9.72 24.90 3.78
C ALA A 173 -10.94 25.82 3.69
N ALA A 174 -12.16 25.26 3.70
CA ALA A 174 -13.41 26.03 3.67
C ALA A 174 -13.61 26.93 4.91
N GLY A 175 -12.92 26.62 6.01
CA GLY A 175 -12.93 27.42 7.23
C GLY A 175 -14.14 27.15 8.16
N PRO A 176 -14.30 27.96 9.22
CA PRO A 176 -15.26 27.69 10.31
C PRO A 176 -16.70 28.12 10.02
N GLU A 177 -17.04 28.45 8.77
CA GLU A 177 -18.43 28.74 8.42
C GLU A 177 -19.30 27.52 8.80
N PRO A 178 -20.42 27.73 9.51
CA PRO A 178 -21.23 26.63 10.00
C PRO A 178 -21.91 25.92 8.83
N MET A 179 -21.26 24.88 8.32
CA MET A 179 -21.90 23.91 7.44
C MET A 179 -22.82 23.02 8.28
N SER A 180 -24.04 22.85 7.81
CA SER A 180 -24.94 21.83 8.34
C SER A 180 -24.34 20.44 8.12
N GLY A 181 -24.66 19.48 8.99
CA GLY A 181 -24.20 18.10 8.83
C GLY A 181 -24.66 17.46 7.50
N LEU A 182 -25.73 17.98 6.90
CA LEU A 182 -26.25 17.53 5.62
C LEU A 182 -25.41 18.05 4.45
N GLU A 183 -24.96 19.31 4.50
CA GLU A 183 -24.03 19.88 3.51
C GLU A 183 -22.66 19.19 3.56
N ILE A 184 -22.17 18.86 4.75
CA ILE A 184 -20.93 18.09 4.90
C ILE A 184 -21.11 16.69 4.29
N ALA A 185 -22.23 16.02 4.58
CA ALA A 185 -22.50 14.69 4.04
C ALA A 185 -22.65 14.70 2.51
N GLU A 186 -23.34 15.71 1.96
CA GLU A 186 -23.49 15.89 0.51
C GLU A 186 -22.14 16.20 -0.14
N PHE A 187 -21.32 17.05 0.46
CA PHE A 187 -19.96 17.36 -0.01
C PHE A 187 -19.08 16.10 -0.02
N VAL A 188 -19.01 15.38 1.10
CA VAL A 188 -18.23 14.14 1.23
C VAL A 188 -18.69 13.09 0.22
N LEU A 189 -20.01 12.89 0.09
CA LEU A 189 -20.57 11.91 -0.84
C LEU A 189 -20.28 12.29 -2.30
N THR A 190 -20.46 13.57 -2.65
CA THR A 190 -20.21 14.07 -4.00
C THR A 190 -18.74 13.92 -4.35
N ASP A 191 -17.82 14.32 -3.48
CA ASP A 191 -16.40 14.24 -3.76
C ASP A 191 -15.92 12.77 -3.83
N LEU A 192 -16.39 11.91 -2.92
CA LEU A 192 -16.07 10.48 -2.96
C LEU A 192 -16.59 9.79 -4.24
N LEU A 193 -17.79 10.14 -4.68
CA LEU A 193 -18.39 9.57 -5.90
C LEU A 193 -17.81 10.19 -7.19
N VAL A 194 -17.62 11.50 -7.24
CA VAL A 194 -17.16 12.19 -8.44
C VAL A 194 -15.66 12.05 -8.60
N VAL A 195 -14.87 12.36 -7.58
CA VAL A 195 -13.40 12.30 -7.64
C VAL A 195 -12.91 10.87 -7.52
N GLY A 196 -13.43 10.12 -6.55
CA GLY A 196 -13.00 8.75 -6.30
C GLY A 196 -13.49 7.77 -7.37
N LEU A 197 -14.81 7.55 -7.43
CA LEU A 197 -15.41 6.61 -8.38
C LEU A 197 -15.26 7.10 -9.83
N GLY A 198 -15.32 8.41 -10.11
CA GLY A 198 -15.04 8.95 -11.44
C GLY A 198 -13.62 8.65 -11.92
N GLY A 199 -12.61 8.79 -11.05
CA GLY A 199 -11.24 8.39 -11.34
C GLY A 199 -11.14 6.91 -11.65
N PHE A 200 -11.68 6.05 -10.78
CA PHE A 200 -11.71 4.60 -10.99
C PHE A 200 -12.35 4.22 -12.33
N LEU A 201 -13.54 4.75 -12.65
CA LEU A 201 -14.26 4.45 -13.90
C LEU A 201 -13.52 4.95 -15.14
N LEU A 202 -12.87 6.12 -15.07
CA LEU A 202 -12.00 6.62 -16.14
C LEU A 202 -10.86 5.62 -16.40
N GLY A 203 -10.22 5.16 -15.33
CA GLY A 203 -9.24 4.08 -15.36
C GLY A 203 -9.75 2.83 -16.06
N CYS A 204 -10.91 2.32 -15.63
CA CYS A 204 -11.55 1.15 -16.21
C CYS A 204 -11.78 1.30 -17.72
N GLY A 205 -12.23 2.47 -18.16
CA GLY A 205 -12.44 2.77 -19.58
C GLY A 205 -11.15 2.73 -20.40
N LEU A 206 -10.06 3.31 -19.87
CA LEU A 206 -8.74 3.27 -20.51
C LEU A 206 -8.17 1.85 -20.53
N GLY A 207 -8.28 1.13 -19.42
CA GLY A 207 -7.83 -0.26 -19.33
C GLY A 207 -8.57 -1.18 -20.29
N TYR A 208 -9.89 -1.03 -20.41
CA TYR A 208 -10.68 -1.75 -21.40
C TYR A 208 -10.23 -1.43 -22.85
N GLY A 209 -10.00 -0.16 -23.16
CA GLY A 209 -9.49 0.26 -24.47
C GLY A 209 -8.12 -0.38 -24.79
N ALA A 210 -7.24 -0.41 -23.80
CA ALA A 210 -5.92 -1.00 -23.90
C ALA A 210 -5.98 -2.51 -24.14
N THR A 211 -6.83 -3.23 -23.41
CA THR A 211 -7.12 -4.65 -23.64
C THR A 211 -7.46 -4.90 -25.11
N ARG A 212 -8.42 -4.14 -25.66
CA ARG A 212 -8.83 -4.28 -27.07
C ARG A 212 -7.71 -4.00 -28.06
N PHE A 213 -6.76 -3.15 -27.69
CA PHE A 213 -5.61 -2.83 -28.54
C PHE A 213 -4.54 -3.93 -28.49
N VAL A 214 -4.17 -4.37 -27.29
CA VAL A 214 -3.19 -5.46 -27.06
C VAL A 214 -3.60 -6.75 -27.78
N HIS A 215 -4.88 -7.13 -27.71
CA HIS A 215 -5.37 -8.34 -28.38
C HIS A 215 -5.27 -8.29 -29.92
N ARG A 216 -5.10 -7.10 -30.52
CA ARG A 216 -4.88 -6.98 -31.97
C ARG A 216 -3.42 -7.07 -32.37
N LEU A 217 -2.51 -6.79 -31.44
CA LEU A 217 -1.07 -6.74 -31.65
C LEU A 217 -0.37 -7.43 -30.46
N PRO A 218 -0.46 -8.78 -30.36
CA PRO A 218 0.10 -9.55 -29.25
C PRO A 218 1.63 -9.70 -29.37
N GLU A 219 2.34 -8.57 -29.38
CA GLU A 219 3.80 -8.50 -29.38
C GLU A 219 4.26 -7.90 -28.05
N ARG A 220 5.20 -8.56 -27.39
CA ARG A 220 5.60 -8.26 -26.00
C ARG A 220 6.00 -6.80 -25.75
N MET A 221 6.70 -6.14 -26.69
CA MET A 221 7.09 -4.73 -26.53
C MET A 221 5.89 -3.81 -26.69
N VAL A 222 4.96 -4.12 -27.61
CA VAL A 222 3.69 -3.38 -27.75
C VAL A 222 2.88 -3.46 -26.47
N ILE A 223 2.77 -4.65 -25.86
CA ILE A 223 2.04 -4.84 -24.60
C ILE A 223 2.69 -4.04 -23.48
N LEU A 224 4.02 -4.09 -23.36
CA LEU A 224 4.74 -3.28 -22.37
C LEU A 224 4.48 -1.78 -22.57
N LEU A 225 4.59 -1.28 -23.80
CA LEU A 225 4.36 0.14 -24.09
C LEU A 225 2.92 0.58 -23.78
N VAL A 226 1.94 -0.26 -24.12
CA VAL A 226 0.53 0.02 -23.84
C VAL A 226 0.27 0.02 -22.35
N THR A 227 0.77 -0.97 -21.60
CA THR A 227 0.58 -1.03 -20.15
C THR A 227 1.23 0.15 -19.44
N VAL A 228 2.45 0.56 -19.84
CA VAL A 228 3.11 1.77 -19.30
C VAL A 228 2.29 3.03 -19.61
N LEU A 229 1.80 3.15 -20.84
CA LEU A 229 0.97 4.29 -21.24
C LEU A 229 -0.35 4.32 -20.46
N VAL A 230 -0.93 3.16 -20.15
CA VAL A 230 -2.19 3.08 -19.40
C VAL A 230 -1.97 3.39 -17.93
N ALA A 231 -0.92 2.86 -17.31
CA ALA A 231 -0.58 3.13 -15.91
C ALA A 231 -0.38 4.63 -15.67
N TYR A 232 0.54 5.27 -16.40
CA TYR A 232 0.80 6.71 -16.22
C TYR A 232 -0.25 7.59 -16.90
N GLY A 233 -0.77 7.19 -18.06
CA GLY A 233 -1.75 7.98 -18.80
C GLY A 233 -3.09 8.06 -18.07
N SER A 234 -3.52 7.00 -17.39
CA SER A 234 -4.72 7.06 -16.54
C SER A 234 -4.54 8.03 -15.38
N TYR A 235 -3.40 7.99 -14.68
CA TYR A 235 -3.04 8.96 -13.64
C TYR A 235 -3.10 10.41 -14.16
N VAL A 236 -2.36 10.71 -15.22
CA VAL A 236 -2.25 12.07 -15.77
C VAL A 236 -3.60 12.59 -16.28
N LEU A 237 -4.36 11.75 -16.98
CA LEU A 237 -5.68 12.15 -17.49
C LEU A 237 -6.66 12.42 -16.35
N ALA A 238 -6.68 11.58 -15.33
CA ALA A 238 -7.53 11.77 -14.16
C ALA A 238 -7.21 13.07 -13.39
N GLU A 239 -5.92 13.32 -13.09
CA GLU A 239 -5.49 14.56 -12.44
C GLU A 239 -5.86 15.80 -13.29
N SER A 240 -5.77 15.70 -14.62
CA SER A 240 -6.12 16.81 -15.52
C SER A 240 -7.60 17.17 -15.53
N VAL A 241 -8.48 16.22 -15.19
CA VAL A 241 -9.95 16.45 -15.09
C VAL A 241 -10.43 16.56 -13.64
N GLY A 242 -9.51 16.60 -12.67
CA GLY A 242 -9.81 16.78 -11.25
C GLY A 242 -10.39 15.55 -10.55
N VAL A 243 -10.14 14.35 -11.06
CA VAL A 243 -10.50 13.07 -10.40
C VAL A 243 -9.26 12.36 -9.90
N SER A 244 -9.40 11.35 -9.03
CA SER A 244 -8.25 10.68 -8.39
C SER A 244 -7.40 9.91 -9.41
N GLY A 245 -6.17 10.39 -9.66
CA GLY A 245 -5.21 9.72 -10.54
C GLY A 245 -4.81 8.33 -10.07
N ILE A 246 -4.74 8.14 -8.76
CA ILE A 246 -4.37 6.87 -8.15
C ILE A 246 -5.47 5.83 -8.33
N LEU A 247 -6.74 6.19 -8.06
CA LEU A 247 -7.86 5.29 -8.33
C LEU A 247 -8.05 5.03 -9.83
N ALA A 248 -7.72 5.99 -10.69
CA ALA A 248 -7.69 5.76 -12.14
C ALA A 248 -6.62 4.73 -12.54
N THR A 249 -5.45 4.77 -11.92
CA THR A 249 -4.39 3.78 -12.17
C THR A 249 -4.82 2.38 -11.73
N VAL A 250 -5.42 2.28 -10.53
CA VAL A 250 -5.96 1.01 -10.01
C VAL A 250 -7.07 0.49 -10.92
N GLY A 251 -8.05 1.33 -11.29
CA GLY A 251 -9.15 0.96 -12.18
C GLY A 251 -8.66 0.52 -13.55
N ALA A 252 -7.61 1.17 -14.07
CA ALA A 252 -6.98 0.76 -15.31
C ALA A 252 -6.35 -0.63 -15.19
N GLY A 253 -5.55 -0.90 -14.15
CA GLY A 253 -4.99 -2.23 -13.89
C GLY A 253 -6.06 -3.32 -13.76
N VAL A 254 -7.17 -3.03 -13.05
CA VAL A 254 -8.26 -4.01 -12.82
C VAL A 254 -8.93 -4.41 -14.14
N PHE A 255 -8.97 -3.51 -15.13
CA PHE A 255 -9.64 -3.74 -16.41
C PHE A 255 -8.71 -4.08 -17.57
N VAL A 256 -7.40 -3.82 -17.46
CA VAL A 256 -6.38 -4.27 -18.43
C VAL A 256 -6.26 -5.80 -18.37
N ASP A 257 -6.95 -6.47 -19.29
CA ASP A 257 -7.03 -7.93 -19.37
C ASP A 257 -5.83 -8.45 -20.15
N LEU A 258 -4.93 -9.10 -19.43
CA LEU A 258 -3.74 -9.73 -20.00
C LEU A 258 -3.83 -11.21 -19.67
N ASP A 259 -4.61 -11.92 -20.47
CA ASP A 259 -4.74 -13.37 -20.37
C ASP A 259 -3.85 -14.04 -21.43
N ALA A 260 -3.07 -15.03 -21.00
CA ALA A 260 -2.23 -15.81 -21.89
C ALA A 260 -3.06 -16.63 -22.89
N ASP A 261 -4.27 -17.05 -22.48
CA ASP A 261 -5.16 -17.87 -23.28
C ASP A 261 -5.93 -17.06 -24.35
N ASP A 262 -5.95 -15.73 -24.23
CA ASP A 262 -6.59 -14.82 -25.19
C ASP A 262 -5.67 -14.37 -26.35
N GLY A 263 -4.62 -15.16 -26.64
CA GLY A 263 -3.77 -14.97 -27.82
C GLY A 263 -2.56 -14.04 -27.64
N ILE A 264 -2.28 -13.60 -26.41
CA ILE A 264 -1.06 -12.85 -26.05
C ILE A 264 0.16 -13.80 -25.98
N GLY A 265 -0.04 -15.05 -25.55
CA GLY A 265 1.03 -16.01 -25.32
C GLY A 265 1.70 -15.81 -23.95
N ARG A 266 2.05 -16.94 -23.30
CA ARG A 266 2.62 -16.95 -21.94
C ARG A 266 3.92 -16.16 -21.83
N ASP A 267 4.85 -16.36 -22.76
CA ASP A 267 6.15 -15.68 -22.76
C ASP A 267 6.04 -14.15 -22.79
N ALA A 268 5.07 -13.61 -23.52
CA ALA A 268 4.85 -12.17 -23.61
C ALA A 268 4.25 -11.62 -22.31
N LEU A 269 3.34 -12.37 -21.68
CA LEU A 269 2.73 -12.02 -20.41
C LEU A 269 3.74 -12.05 -19.26
N GLU A 270 4.49 -13.14 -19.15
CA GLU A 270 5.57 -13.31 -18.16
C GLU A 270 6.60 -12.19 -18.30
N PHE A 271 7.04 -11.88 -19.53
CA PHE A 271 7.95 -10.76 -19.79
C PHE A 271 7.42 -9.42 -19.26
N VAL A 272 6.15 -9.10 -19.50
CA VAL A 272 5.55 -7.83 -19.05
C VAL A 272 5.42 -7.81 -17.53
N ARG A 273 4.99 -8.91 -16.91
CA ARG A 273 4.89 -9.04 -15.45
C ARG A 273 6.25 -8.89 -14.78
N ASP A 274 7.29 -9.56 -15.28
CA ASP A 274 8.64 -9.47 -14.74
C ASP A 274 9.21 -8.05 -14.80
N ILE A 275 8.92 -7.31 -15.88
CA ILE A 275 9.34 -5.90 -16.01
C ILE A 275 8.61 -5.00 -15.01
N TRP A 276 7.31 -5.21 -14.82
CA TRP A 276 6.53 -4.48 -13.81
C TRP A 276 7.02 -4.77 -12.40
N ALA A 277 7.17 -6.06 -12.05
CA ALA A 277 7.66 -6.49 -10.74
C ALA A 277 9.07 -5.97 -10.46
N GLY A 278 9.98 -6.04 -11.44
CA GLY A 278 11.31 -5.47 -11.34
C GLY A 278 11.29 -3.95 -11.14
N GLY A 279 10.42 -3.23 -11.87
CA GLY A 279 10.25 -1.79 -11.75
C GLY A 279 9.69 -1.37 -10.38
N ALA A 280 8.62 -2.01 -9.93
CA ALA A 280 8.01 -1.80 -8.62
C ALA A 280 9.02 -2.09 -7.50
N PHE A 281 9.75 -3.21 -7.58
CA PHE A 281 10.81 -3.56 -6.64
C PHE A 281 11.88 -2.47 -6.51
N LEU A 282 12.39 -1.95 -7.64
CA LEU A 282 13.42 -0.90 -7.63
C LEU A 282 12.90 0.41 -7.04
N LEU A 283 11.68 0.81 -7.41
CA LEU A 283 11.05 2.04 -6.90
C LEU A 283 10.77 1.94 -5.39
N SER A 284 10.16 0.86 -4.94
CA SER A 284 9.91 0.58 -3.52
C SER A 284 11.21 0.57 -2.72
N THR A 285 12.26 -0.04 -3.27
CA THR A 285 13.59 -0.07 -2.66
C THR A 285 14.14 1.33 -2.42
N VAL A 286 14.14 2.19 -3.45
CA VAL A 286 14.61 3.57 -3.34
C VAL A 286 13.76 4.36 -2.34
N VAL A 287 12.45 4.20 -2.41
CA VAL A 287 11.51 4.91 -1.52
C VAL A 287 11.67 4.51 -0.07
N TYR A 288 11.83 3.22 0.26
CA TYR A 288 12.01 2.78 1.65
C TYR A 288 13.31 3.30 2.27
N VAL A 289 14.42 3.34 1.51
CA VAL A 289 15.66 3.96 1.99
C VAL A 289 15.47 5.46 2.21
N LEU A 290 14.85 6.14 1.25
CA LEU A 290 14.62 7.59 1.33
C LEU A 290 13.67 7.97 2.47
N ILE A 291 12.64 7.15 2.74
CA ILE A 291 11.72 7.29 3.87
C ILE A 291 12.52 7.30 5.17
N GLY A 292 13.38 6.29 5.39
CA GLY A 292 14.20 6.20 6.59
C GLY A 292 15.23 7.33 6.68
N ALA A 293 15.84 7.73 5.55
CA ALA A 293 16.86 8.76 5.51
C ALA A 293 16.33 10.17 5.78
N GLN A 294 15.03 10.39 5.60
CA GLN A 294 14.39 11.70 5.79
C GLN A 294 13.59 11.79 7.10
N VAL A 295 13.75 10.81 7.98
CA VAL A 295 13.13 10.82 9.31
C VAL A 295 13.68 12.01 10.12
N PRO A 296 12.82 12.89 10.65
CA PRO A 296 13.26 14.01 11.48
C PRO A 296 13.60 13.52 12.89
N ILE A 297 14.82 12.99 13.09
CA ILE A 297 15.20 12.30 14.34
C ILE A 297 15.11 13.19 15.57
N ASP A 298 15.49 14.47 15.43
CA ASP A 298 15.44 15.43 16.54
C ASP A 298 13.98 15.56 17.04
N THR A 299 13.01 15.55 16.12
CA THR A 299 11.58 15.63 16.41
C THR A 299 10.99 14.28 16.82
N LEU A 300 11.54 13.18 16.31
CA LEU A 300 11.09 11.82 16.57
C LEU A 300 11.16 11.49 18.08
N THR A 301 12.25 11.83 18.75
CA THR A 301 12.41 11.55 20.18
C THR A 301 11.38 12.27 21.05
N VAL A 302 10.93 13.45 20.62
CA VAL A 302 9.91 14.25 21.30
C VAL A 302 8.52 13.64 21.10
N TYR A 303 8.20 13.22 19.88
CA TYR A 303 6.86 12.70 19.55
C TYR A 303 6.72 11.19 19.65
N LEU A 304 7.77 10.45 20.00
CA LEU A 304 7.72 9.00 20.14
C LEU A 304 6.61 8.51 21.09
N PRO A 305 6.39 9.10 22.28
CA PRO A 305 5.29 8.67 23.16
C PRO A 305 3.92 8.88 22.53
N ALA A 306 3.72 10.00 21.82
CA ALA A 306 2.49 10.29 21.11
C ALA A 306 2.28 9.29 19.97
N ALA A 307 3.33 9.01 19.19
CA ALA A 307 3.28 8.04 18.10
C ALA A 307 2.99 6.62 18.57
N LEU A 308 3.55 6.18 19.70
CA LEU A 308 3.24 4.88 20.30
C LEU A 308 1.77 4.79 20.71
N LEU A 309 1.23 5.85 21.31
CA LEU A 309 -0.19 5.90 21.68
C LEU A 309 -1.10 5.89 20.44
N VAL A 310 -0.76 6.66 19.40
CA VAL A 310 -1.50 6.68 18.14
C VAL A 310 -1.41 5.32 17.44
N ALA A 311 -0.24 4.68 17.38
CA ALA A 311 -0.08 3.34 16.84
C ALA A 311 -0.96 2.32 17.58
N ALA A 312 -1.04 2.41 18.91
CA ALA A 312 -1.93 1.57 19.71
C ALA A 312 -3.40 1.83 19.38
N PHE A 313 -3.82 3.09 19.21
CA PHE A 313 -5.18 3.42 18.76
C PHE A 313 -5.48 2.91 17.35
N VAL A 314 -4.55 3.05 16.41
CA VAL A 314 -4.70 2.52 15.04
C VAL A 314 -4.92 1.00 15.08
N LEU A 315 -4.09 0.27 15.82
CA LEU A 315 -4.23 -1.18 15.98
C LEU A 315 -5.55 -1.57 16.66
N LEU A 316 -5.96 -0.82 17.69
CA LEU A 316 -7.23 -1.05 18.38
C LEU A 316 -8.42 -0.84 17.45
N VAL A 317 -8.47 0.30 16.75
CA VAL A 317 -9.54 0.62 15.81
C VAL A 317 -9.56 -0.39 14.68
N ARG A 318 -8.40 -0.75 14.11
CA ARG A 318 -8.29 -1.79 13.09
C ARG A 318 -8.83 -3.14 13.58
N ALA A 319 -8.51 -3.55 14.81
CA ALA A 319 -9.05 -4.76 15.41
C ALA A 319 -10.59 -4.71 15.49
N VAL A 320 -11.15 -3.60 15.98
CA VAL A 320 -12.60 -3.41 16.07
C VAL A 320 -13.24 -3.51 14.68
N ILE A 321 -12.73 -2.76 13.70
CA ILE A 321 -13.27 -2.72 12.33
C ILE A 321 -13.22 -4.11 11.68
N VAL A 322 -12.05 -4.77 11.71
CA VAL A 322 -11.88 -6.08 11.08
C VAL A 322 -12.79 -7.12 11.72
N TYR A 323 -12.80 -7.24 13.05
CA TYR A 323 -13.62 -8.28 13.69
C TYR A 323 -15.12 -8.03 13.56
N VAL A 324 -15.56 -6.77 13.58
CA VAL A 324 -16.98 -6.42 13.44
C VAL A 324 -17.43 -6.59 11.99
N LEU A 325 -16.74 -5.98 11.04
CA LEU A 325 -17.16 -6.00 9.63
C LEU A 325 -16.94 -7.37 8.99
N VAL A 326 -15.79 -8.01 9.19
CA VAL A 326 -15.57 -9.36 8.65
C VAL A 326 -16.49 -10.36 9.35
N GLY A 327 -16.76 -10.18 10.65
CA GLY A 327 -17.76 -10.98 11.37
C GLY A 327 -19.16 -10.88 10.76
N ALA A 328 -19.60 -9.66 10.42
CA ALA A 328 -20.88 -9.42 9.76
C ALA A 328 -20.93 -10.01 8.34
N VAL A 329 -19.90 -9.75 7.53
CA VAL A 329 -19.81 -10.26 6.15
C VAL A 329 -19.75 -11.78 6.11
N ASN A 330 -19.04 -12.41 7.06
CA ASN A 330 -18.97 -13.86 7.20
C ASN A 330 -20.34 -14.54 7.39
N GLY A 331 -21.34 -13.82 7.91
CA GLY A 331 -22.70 -14.34 8.05
C GLY A 331 -23.50 -14.35 6.74
N ILE A 332 -23.00 -13.66 5.70
CA ILE A 332 -23.70 -13.44 4.42
C ILE A 332 -23.03 -14.22 3.28
N ILE A 333 -21.70 -14.32 3.30
CA ILE A 333 -20.93 -14.96 2.21
C ILE A 333 -20.89 -16.48 2.31
N SER A 334 -20.80 -17.16 1.17
CA SER A 334 -20.77 -18.63 1.09
C SER A 334 -19.48 -19.25 1.61
N ARG A 335 -18.36 -18.51 1.60
CA ARG A 335 -17.05 -18.95 2.08
C ARG A 335 -16.56 -17.97 3.15
N PRO A 336 -16.85 -18.18 4.44
CA PRO A 336 -16.40 -17.25 5.49
C PRO A 336 -14.87 -17.21 5.59
N LEU A 337 -14.33 -16.07 6.05
CA LEU A 337 -12.92 -15.92 6.40
C LEU A 337 -12.65 -16.46 7.81
N PRO A 338 -11.72 -17.42 7.97
CA PRO A 338 -11.34 -17.93 9.28
C PRO A 338 -10.84 -16.84 10.23
N ARG A 339 -10.97 -17.07 11.54
CA ARG A 339 -10.44 -16.14 12.57
C ARG A 339 -8.93 -15.95 12.46
N SER A 340 -8.18 -16.97 12.06
CA SER A 340 -6.75 -16.87 11.79
C SER A 340 -6.44 -15.80 10.74
N TYR A 341 -7.23 -15.71 9.66
CA TYR A 341 -7.04 -14.69 8.61
C TYR A 341 -7.38 -13.30 9.13
N GLN A 342 -8.40 -13.19 9.98
CA GLN A 342 -8.74 -11.91 10.62
C GLN A 342 -7.62 -11.41 11.53
N HIS A 343 -6.95 -12.30 12.28
CA HIS A 343 -5.78 -11.93 13.08
C HIS A 343 -4.65 -11.38 12.20
N VAL A 344 -4.41 -11.99 11.04
CA VAL A 344 -3.44 -11.47 10.07
C VAL A 344 -3.89 -10.14 9.48
N LEU A 345 -5.16 -9.96 9.13
CA LEU A 345 -5.69 -8.68 8.65
C LEU A 345 -5.51 -7.54 9.66
N VAL A 346 -5.59 -7.82 10.96
CA VAL A 346 -5.36 -6.81 12.03
C VAL A 346 -3.87 -6.50 12.20
N SER A 347 -3.01 -7.51 12.12
CA SER A 347 -1.59 -7.39 12.45
C SER A 347 -0.70 -7.05 11.25
N GLY A 348 -1.11 -7.40 10.04
CA GLY A 348 -0.38 -7.20 8.79
C GLY A 348 -0.49 -5.80 8.19
N GLY A 349 -1.06 -4.84 8.92
CA GLY A 349 -1.22 -3.49 8.44
C GLY A 349 0.03 -2.63 8.64
N LEU A 350 0.96 -2.61 7.67
CA LEU A 350 2.15 -1.75 7.72
C LEU A 350 1.83 -0.39 7.09
N HIS A 351 2.32 0.73 7.63
CA HIS A 351 1.92 2.08 7.19
C HIS A 351 3.10 2.79 6.53
N THR A 352 3.51 2.42 5.32
CA THR A 352 4.81 2.86 4.79
C THR A 352 4.73 3.96 3.73
N VAL A 353 4.38 3.66 2.47
CA VAL A 353 4.59 4.63 1.37
C VAL A 353 3.52 5.72 1.32
N VAL A 354 2.25 5.34 1.24
CA VAL A 354 1.13 6.29 1.04
C VAL A 354 0.92 7.24 2.24
N PRO A 355 0.91 6.78 3.51
CA PRO A 355 0.81 7.67 4.66
C PRO A 355 1.88 8.75 4.67
N ILE A 356 3.13 8.39 4.36
CA ILE A 356 4.25 9.32 4.32
C ILE A 356 4.09 10.34 3.18
N ALA A 357 3.65 9.89 2.01
CA ALA A 357 3.38 10.77 0.88
C ALA A 357 2.33 11.83 1.22
N LEU A 358 1.25 11.41 1.87
CA LEU A 358 0.18 12.28 2.32
C LEU A 358 0.66 13.26 3.40
N ALA A 359 1.46 12.80 4.36
CA ALA A 359 2.03 13.65 5.40
C ALA A 359 2.97 14.72 4.82
N LEU A 360 3.85 14.37 3.88
CA LEU A 360 4.73 15.31 3.19
C LEU A 360 3.94 16.35 2.37
N GLY A 361 2.78 15.93 1.85
CA GLY A 361 1.92 16.74 0.97
C GLY A 361 1.02 17.70 1.71
N LEU A 362 0.98 17.63 3.03
CA LEU A 362 0.17 18.51 3.85
C LEU A 362 0.50 19.98 3.56
N PRO A 363 -0.51 20.80 3.24
CA PRO A 363 -0.30 22.23 3.04
C PRO A 363 0.25 22.94 4.27
N PRO A 364 1.02 24.02 4.12
CA PRO A 364 1.67 24.71 5.24
C PRO A 364 0.70 25.40 6.21
N TRP A 365 -0.55 25.64 5.78
CA TRP A 365 -1.59 26.26 6.60
C TRP A 365 -2.28 25.27 7.57
N ILE A 366 -1.97 23.97 7.48
CA ILE A 366 -2.56 22.97 8.37
C ILE A 366 -2.07 23.19 9.82
N PRO A 367 -2.98 23.34 10.80
CA PRO A 367 -2.60 23.44 12.20
C PRO A 367 -1.87 22.18 12.67
N HIS A 368 -0.84 22.34 13.50
CA HIS A 368 -0.06 21.22 14.04
C HIS A 368 0.55 20.30 12.95
N ARG A 369 0.81 20.82 11.74
CA ARG A 369 1.40 20.06 10.62
C ARG A 369 2.66 19.28 11.01
N GLU A 370 3.58 19.91 11.75
CA GLU A 370 4.83 19.25 12.19
C GLU A 370 4.55 18.05 13.10
N PHE A 371 3.55 18.15 14.00
CA PHE A 371 3.12 17.05 14.84
C PHE A 371 2.54 15.91 13.98
N VAL A 372 1.62 16.22 13.07
CA VAL A 372 0.99 15.24 12.17
C VAL A 372 2.07 14.50 11.35
N GLN A 373 2.99 15.25 10.75
CA GLN A 373 4.10 14.67 10.00
C GLN A 373 4.97 13.77 10.87
N ALA A 374 5.43 14.26 12.02
CA ALA A 374 6.29 13.47 12.90
C ALA A 374 5.60 12.20 13.40
N VAL A 375 4.32 12.26 13.78
CA VAL A 375 3.55 11.09 14.20
C VAL A 375 3.40 10.09 13.06
N VAL A 376 3.08 10.53 11.83
CA VAL A 376 2.95 9.63 10.68
C VAL A 376 4.27 8.90 10.39
N PHE A 377 5.38 9.63 10.36
CA PHE A 377 6.71 9.03 10.18
C PHE A 377 7.04 8.04 11.30
N CYS A 378 6.78 8.39 12.55
CA CYS A 378 7.03 7.49 13.68
C CYS A 378 6.17 6.23 13.60
N VAL A 379 4.87 6.35 13.34
CA VAL A 379 3.94 5.22 13.24
C VAL A 379 4.33 4.31 12.07
N ALA A 380 4.74 4.89 10.93
CA ALA A 380 5.25 4.15 9.78
C ALA A 380 6.46 3.27 10.14
N ILE A 381 7.45 3.87 10.81
CA ILE A 381 8.66 3.16 11.26
C ILE A 381 8.31 2.12 12.32
N ILE A 382 7.50 2.47 13.33
CA ILE A 382 7.08 1.54 14.38
C ILE A 382 6.36 0.34 13.76
N GLY A 383 5.45 0.58 12.81
CA GLY A 383 4.77 -0.48 12.07
C GLY A 383 5.76 -1.38 11.35
N ALA A 384 6.64 -0.80 10.52
CA ALA A 384 7.69 -1.53 9.81
C ALA A 384 8.54 -2.40 10.76
N LEU A 385 9.02 -1.84 11.87
CA LEU A 385 9.88 -2.55 12.82
C LEU A 385 9.13 -3.59 13.66
N VAL A 386 7.99 -3.21 14.23
CA VAL A 386 7.27 -4.04 15.20
C VAL A 386 6.38 -5.05 14.50
N GLN A 387 5.47 -4.59 13.63
CA GLN A 387 4.56 -5.50 12.93
C GLN A 387 5.32 -6.35 11.90
N GLY A 388 6.29 -5.76 11.18
CA GLY A 388 7.09 -6.50 10.20
C GLY A 388 7.89 -7.65 10.81
N THR A 389 8.43 -7.48 12.02
CA THR A 389 9.17 -8.56 12.71
C THR A 389 8.26 -9.54 13.46
N LEU A 390 7.10 -9.10 13.94
CA LEU A 390 6.15 -9.97 14.64
C LEU A 390 5.34 -10.86 13.71
N LEU A 391 5.09 -10.41 12.47
CA LEU A 391 4.21 -11.09 11.52
C LEU A 391 4.66 -12.53 11.18
N PRO A 392 5.95 -12.81 10.88
CA PRO A 392 6.40 -14.19 10.65
C PRO A 392 6.12 -15.11 11.85
N SER A 393 6.32 -14.61 13.07
CA SER A 393 6.09 -15.36 14.30
C SER A 393 4.60 -15.62 14.52
N LEU A 394 3.76 -14.62 14.24
CA LEU A 394 2.31 -14.75 14.31
C LEU A 394 1.79 -15.82 13.33
N LEU A 395 2.22 -15.77 12.07
CA LEU A 395 1.81 -16.73 11.03
C LEU A 395 2.13 -18.18 11.42
N ARG A 396 3.32 -18.42 11.97
CA ARG A 396 3.70 -19.73 12.51
C ARG A 396 2.81 -20.14 13.70
N ALA A 397 2.54 -19.22 14.63
CA ALA A 397 1.73 -19.49 15.82
C ALA A 397 0.26 -19.85 15.49
N ILE A 398 -0.29 -19.27 14.42
CA ILE A 398 -1.67 -19.55 13.97
C ILE A 398 -1.74 -20.69 12.93
N GLY A 399 -0.63 -21.37 12.65
CA GLY A 399 -0.57 -22.51 11.72
C GLY A 399 -0.75 -22.14 10.25
N LEU A 400 -0.38 -20.91 9.86
CA LEU A 400 -0.43 -20.41 8.48
C LEU A 400 0.96 -20.24 7.85
N GLY A 401 2.01 -20.77 8.49
CA GLY A 401 3.37 -20.70 7.99
C GLY A 401 4.18 -21.92 8.39
N ASP A 402 4.16 -22.94 7.54
CA ASP A 402 5.19 -23.97 7.55
C ASP A 402 6.27 -23.51 6.57
N ARG A 403 7.55 -23.49 6.99
CA ARG A 403 8.65 -23.20 6.04
C ARG A 403 8.47 -24.10 4.83
N ALA A 404 8.55 -23.54 3.62
CA ALA A 404 8.75 -24.32 2.41
C ALA A 404 9.99 -25.18 2.62
N THR A 405 9.79 -26.41 3.07
CA THR A 405 10.87 -27.34 3.36
C THR A 405 11.35 -27.83 2.01
N GLY A 406 12.33 -27.13 1.45
CA GLY A 406 13.23 -27.66 0.44
C GLY A 406 14.07 -28.79 1.05
N VAL A 407 13.45 -29.91 1.40
CA VAL A 407 14.08 -31.23 1.49
C VAL A 407 13.01 -32.24 1.15
N ALA A 408 13.14 -32.82 -0.05
CA ALA A 408 12.41 -34.02 -0.44
C ALA A 408 12.53 -35.08 0.67
N GLY A 409 11.42 -35.35 1.37
CA GLY A 409 11.31 -36.56 2.19
C GLY A 409 11.45 -37.78 1.27
N PRO A 410 12.20 -38.83 1.67
CA PRO A 410 12.44 -39.95 0.79
C PRO A 410 11.10 -40.64 0.48
N SER A 411 10.78 -40.69 -0.82
CA SER A 411 9.71 -41.51 -1.36
C SER A 411 9.83 -42.92 -0.79
N SER A 412 8.91 -43.32 0.08
CA SER A 412 8.75 -44.72 0.45
C SER A 412 8.37 -45.47 -0.82
N ARG A 413 9.33 -46.26 -1.30
CA ARG A 413 9.22 -47.12 -2.46
C ARG A 413 7.99 -48.02 -2.35
N ARG A 414 7.37 -48.20 -3.51
CA ARG A 414 6.48 -49.29 -3.84
C ARG A 414 7.17 -50.63 -3.53
N ASP A 415 6.65 -51.34 -2.54
CA ASP A 415 6.56 -52.80 -2.59
C ASP A 415 5.09 -53.06 -2.92
N GLY A 416 4.68 -53.80 -3.94
CA GLY A 416 5.34 -54.88 -4.66
C GLY A 416 4.20 -55.83 -5.01
N ASP A 417 3.53 -55.58 -6.13
CA ASP A 417 2.53 -56.48 -6.68
C ASP A 417 3.24 -57.72 -7.25
N GLY A 418 2.81 -58.88 -6.76
CA GLY A 418 2.83 -60.16 -7.47
C GLY A 418 3.66 -61.27 -6.82
N PRO A 419 3.25 -62.55 -6.97
CA PRO A 419 2.07 -63.09 -7.66
C PRO A 419 0.90 -63.45 -6.74
#